data_AF-A0A5F9DS81-F1
#
_entry.id   AF-A0A5F9DS81-F1
#
_cell.length_a   1.000
_cell.length_b   1.000
_cell.length_c   1.000
_cell.angle_alpha   90.00
_cell.angle_beta   90.00
_cell.angle_gamma   90.00
#
_symmetry.space_group_name_H-M   'P 1'
#
loop_
_entity.id
_entity.type
_entity.pdbx_description
1 polymer ?
#
loop_
_entity_poly.entity_id
_entity_poly.type
_entity_poly.pdbx_seq_one_letter_code
_entity_poly.pdbx_strand_id
1 'polypeptide(L)'
;MLKAFFLTMLTLVLVKSQDTEETITYTQCTDGYEWDPVRQQCKDIDECDIVPDACKGGMKCVNHYGGYLCLPKTAQIIVNNEQPQLETPAAAEASSGATTGGVAASSMAASGVVPGGGFVASAAAVAGPEVQTGRNNFVIRRNPADPQRIPSNPSHRIQCAAGYEQSEHNVCQDIDECATGTHNCRADQVCVNIRGSFACQCPPGYQKRGEQCVDIDECTVPPYCHQRCVNTPGSFYCQCSPGFQLAANNYTCVDIDECRTSSYLCQYQCVNEPGKFSCMCPQGYQVVRSRTCQDINECETTNECREDEMCWNYHGGFRCYPRNPCQDPYILTSENRCVCPVSNAMCRDLPQSIVYKYMSIRSDRSVPSDIFQIQATTIYANTINTFRIKSGNENGEFYLRQTSPVSAMLVLVKSLTGPREYIVDLEMLTVNSIGTFRTSSVLRLTIIVGPFAF
;
A
#
# COMPACT_ATOMS: atom_id res chain seq x y z
N MET A 1 42.78 -4.91 -29.58
CA MET A 1 43.87 -5.46 -28.75
C MET A 1 43.20 -6.37 -27.72
N LEU A 2 43.58 -7.63 -27.46
CA LEU A 2 44.76 -8.40 -27.77
C LEU A 2 44.40 -9.91 -27.71
N LYS A 3 45.03 -10.71 -28.57
CA LYS A 3 45.13 -12.19 -28.55
C LYS A 3 45.93 -12.62 -27.29
N ALA A 4 45.98 -13.86 -26.79
CA ALA A 4 46.21 -15.12 -27.52
C ALA A 4 46.00 -16.36 -26.61
N PHE A 5 45.75 -17.48 -27.30
CA PHE A 5 45.47 -18.83 -26.83
C PHE A 5 46.76 -19.69 -26.82
N PHE A 6 46.96 -20.45 -25.73
CA PHE A 6 47.19 -21.91 -25.66
C PHE A 6 48.50 -22.66 -26.09
N LEU A 7 48.94 -23.54 -25.17
CA LEU A 7 49.20 -25.01 -25.28
C LEU A 7 50.66 -25.57 -25.17
N THR A 8 50.89 -26.27 -24.02
CA THR A 8 51.57 -27.58 -23.72
C THR A 8 53.01 -27.95 -24.16
N MET A 9 53.75 -28.63 -23.25
CA MET A 9 54.24 -30.03 -23.38
C MET A 9 54.89 -30.53 -22.06
N LEU A 10 54.64 -31.78 -21.65
CA LEU A 10 55.25 -32.47 -20.49
C LEU A 10 55.46 -33.97 -20.82
N THR A 11 56.64 -34.53 -20.51
CA THR A 11 56.93 -35.98 -20.51
C THR A 11 57.79 -36.39 -19.30
N LEU A 12 57.46 -37.56 -18.72
CA LEU A 12 58.03 -38.24 -17.54
C LEU A 12 59.39 -38.94 -17.79
N VAL A 13 60.18 -39.13 -16.72
CA VAL A 13 61.04 -40.33 -16.52
C VAL A 13 61.11 -40.73 -15.02
N LEU A 14 60.97 -42.04 -14.77
CA LEU A 14 61.07 -42.84 -13.52
C LEU A 14 62.53 -43.21 -13.17
N VAL A 15 62.87 -43.45 -11.88
CA VAL A 15 63.77 -44.56 -11.44
C VAL A 15 63.47 -45.02 -9.98
N LYS A 16 63.45 -46.36 -9.80
CA LYS A 16 63.31 -47.26 -8.61
C LYS A 16 64.40 -47.09 -7.52
N SER A 17 64.11 -47.24 -6.22
CA SER A 17 64.01 -48.46 -5.35
C SER A 17 65.30 -49.26 -5.14
N GLN A 18 65.65 -49.46 -3.85
CA GLN A 18 66.51 -50.53 -3.33
C GLN A 18 66.13 -50.86 -1.88
N ASP A 19 65.66 -52.09 -1.66
CA ASP A 19 65.44 -52.76 -0.37
C ASP A 19 66.67 -53.60 0.04
N THR A 20 66.82 -53.88 1.33
CA THR A 20 67.38 -55.12 1.94
C THR A 20 67.17 -55.01 3.46
N GLU A 21 66.10 -55.59 4.00
CA GLU A 21 66.00 -56.94 4.63
C GLU A 21 66.77 -57.09 5.96
N GLU A 22 66.04 -57.02 7.09
CA GLU A 22 66.19 -57.97 8.20
C GLU A 22 64.81 -58.30 8.80
N THR A 23 64.62 -59.59 9.04
CA THR A 23 63.38 -60.35 9.29
C THR A 23 62.61 -60.00 10.57
N ILE A 24 61.32 -59.66 10.43
CA ILE A 24 60.31 -59.79 11.50
C ILE A 24 59.10 -60.51 10.89
N THR A 25 58.75 -61.66 11.44
CA THR A 25 57.54 -62.44 11.08
C THR A 25 56.28 -61.61 11.33
N TYR A 26 55.68 -61.06 10.28
CA TYR A 26 54.37 -60.41 10.34
C TYR A 26 53.27 -61.43 10.00
N THR A 27 52.63 -61.99 11.02
CA THR A 27 51.28 -62.57 10.86
C THR A 27 50.30 -61.40 10.72
N GLN A 28 50.05 -60.97 9.48
CA GLN A 28 49.07 -59.91 9.20
C GLN A 28 47.66 -60.48 9.26
N CYS A 29 46.89 -60.08 10.27
CA CYS A 29 45.44 -60.19 10.27
C CYS A 29 44.85 -59.13 9.33
N THR A 30 43.70 -59.44 8.73
CA THR A 30 42.95 -58.46 7.91
C THR A 30 42.40 -57.34 8.79
N ASP A 31 42.21 -56.15 8.22
CA ASP A 31 41.61 -55.00 8.93
C ASP A 31 40.31 -55.43 9.65
N GLY A 32 40.18 -55.04 10.93
CA GLY A 32 39.11 -55.46 11.84
C GLY A 32 39.43 -56.70 12.69
N TYR A 33 40.64 -57.26 12.59
CA TYR A 33 41.08 -58.40 13.40
C TYR A 33 42.47 -58.17 14.01
N GLU A 34 42.67 -58.62 15.25
CA GLU A 34 43.94 -58.57 15.99
C GLU A 34 44.49 -59.98 16.19
N TRP A 35 45.81 -60.15 16.08
CA TRP A 35 46.46 -61.44 16.28
C TRP A 35 46.45 -61.82 17.77
N ASP A 36 45.81 -62.94 18.13
CA ASP A 36 45.88 -63.52 19.48
C ASP A 36 47.10 -64.47 19.55
N PRO A 37 48.22 -64.08 20.18
CA PRO A 37 49.44 -64.89 20.20
C PRO A 37 49.30 -66.17 21.04
N VAL A 38 48.28 -66.24 21.92
CA VAL A 38 47.99 -67.42 22.75
C VAL A 38 47.23 -68.46 21.95
N ARG A 39 46.30 -68.04 21.10
CA ARG A 39 45.50 -68.93 20.26
C ARG A 39 46.06 -69.14 18.85
N GLN A 40 47.12 -68.42 18.48
CA GLN A 40 47.74 -68.45 17.15
C GLN A 40 46.69 -68.22 16.03
N GLN A 41 45.74 -67.31 16.25
CA GLN A 41 44.68 -66.98 15.29
C GLN A 41 44.30 -65.50 15.37
N CYS A 42 43.75 -64.97 14.28
CA CYS A 42 43.17 -63.63 14.25
C CYS A 42 41.83 -63.63 14.98
N LYS A 43 41.68 -62.76 15.97
CA LYS A 43 40.44 -62.53 16.71
C LYS A 43 39.82 -61.21 16.23
N ASP A 44 38.52 -61.22 16.05
CA ASP A 44 37.73 -60.02 15.76
C ASP A 44 37.96 -58.93 16.83
N ILE A 45 38.17 -57.70 16.37
CA ILE A 45 38.28 -56.52 17.24
C ILE A 45 36.87 -55.98 17.45
N ASP A 46 36.52 -55.61 18.70
CA ASP A 46 35.27 -54.90 18.93
C ASP A 46 35.46 -53.41 18.65
N GLU A 47 35.19 -52.97 17.41
CA GLU A 47 35.40 -51.57 17.04
C GLU A 47 34.46 -50.60 17.76
N CYS A 48 33.35 -51.07 18.33
CA CYS A 48 32.43 -50.24 19.11
C CYS A 48 33.05 -49.81 20.46
N ASP A 49 33.94 -50.62 21.01
CA ASP A 49 34.64 -50.33 22.26
C ASP A 49 35.88 -49.45 22.06
N ILE A 50 36.53 -49.55 20.89
CA ILE A 50 37.78 -48.82 20.61
C ILE A 50 37.60 -47.52 19.83
N VAL A 51 36.52 -47.34 19.07
CA VAL A 51 36.24 -46.11 18.31
C VAL A 51 35.16 -45.29 19.05
N PRO A 52 35.52 -44.16 19.68
CA PRO A 52 34.55 -43.28 20.30
C PRO A 52 33.58 -42.74 19.25
N ASP A 53 32.28 -42.94 19.46
CA ASP A 53 31.23 -42.48 18.55
C ASP A 53 31.37 -43.08 17.12
N ALA A 54 31.73 -44.37 17.05
CA ALA A 54 31.88 -45.14 15.81
C ALA A 54 30.72 -44.94 14.80
N CYS A 55 29.52 -44.66 15.32
CA CYS A 55 28.32 -44.36 14.55
C CYS A 55 27.85 -42.91 14.74
N LYS A 56 28.05 -42.06 13.72
CA LYS A 56 27.59 -40.67 13.73
C LYS A 56 26.05 -40.58 13.76
N GLY A 57 25.50 -39.61 14.49
CA GLY A 57 24.07 -39.29 14.44
C GLY A 57 23.17 -40.06 15.41
N GLY A 58 23.71 -40.54 16.54
CA GLY A 58 22.91 -41.15 17.63
C GLY A 58 22.43 -42.59 17.35
N MET A 59 23.07 -43.26 16.40
CA MET A 59 22.85 -44.68 16.08
C MET A 59 23.58 -45.59 17.07
N LYS A 60 23.04 -46.79 17.33
CA LYS A 60 23.65 -47.82 18.18
C LYS A 60 24.72 -48.58 17.39
N CYS A 61 25.94 -48.65 17.92
CA CYS A 61 27.00 -49.49 17.38
C CYS A 61 26.82 -50.94 17.84
N VAL A 62 27.00 -51.91 16.94
CA VAL A 62 27.02 -53.34 17.25
C VAL A 62 28.23 -53.98 16.55
N ASN A 63 29.06 -54.69 17.32
CA ASN A 63 30.22 -55.40 16.79
C ASN A 63 29.83 -56.55 15.85
N HIS A 64 30.57 -56.73 14.76
CA HIS A 64 30.29 -57.75 13.74
C HIS A 64 31.54 -58.16 12.95
N TYR A 65 32.01 -59.40 13.13
CA TYR A 65 33.06 -60.08 12.35
C TYR A 65 33.70 -59.26 11.19
N GLY A 66 34.82 -58.62 11.49
CA GLY A 66 35.61 -57.78 10.58
C GLY A 66 35.16 -56.32 10.52
N GLY A 67 34.44 -55.84 11.53
CA GLY A 67 33.99 -54.46 11.63
C GLY A 67 32.79 -54.27 12.57
N TYR A 68 32.06 -53.16 12.39
CA TYR A 68 30.88 -52.83 13.18
C TYR A 68 29.70 -52.39 12.30
N LEU A 69 28.47 -52.59 12.79
CA LEU A 69 27.25 -52.06 12.19
C LEU A 69 26.67 -50.91 13.02
N CYS A 70 26.15 -49.91 12.32
CA CYS A 70 25.39 -48.82 12.91
C CYS A 70 23.89 -49.04 12.70
N LEU A 71 23.14 -49.18 13.78
CA LEU A 71 21.71 -49.43 13.75
C LEU A 71 20.91 -48.25 14.35
N PRO A 72 19.71 -47.96 13.86
CA PRO A 72 18.77 -47.08 14.56
C PRO A 72 18.47 -47.64 15.97
N LYS A 73 18.25 -46.78 16.96
CA LYS A 73 17.92 -47.22 18.35
C LYS A 73 16.68 -48.12 18.45
N THR A 74 15.85 -48.13 17.41
CA THR A 74 14.63 -48.94 17.29
C THR A 74 14.86 -50.35 16.75
N ALA A 75 16.09 -50.70 16.32
CA ALA A 75 16.41 -52.01 15.77
C ALA A 75 17.09 -52.93 16.80
N GLN A 76 16.74 -54.23 16.79
CA GLN A 76 17.37 -55.29 17.59
C GLN A 76 17.84 -56.43 16.68
N ILE A 77 19.03 -56.98 16.96
CA ILE A 77 19.54 -58.20 16.32
C ILE A 77 19.24 -59.37 17.26
N ILE A 78 18.49 -60.38 16.78
CA ILE A 78 18.19 -61.61 17.53
C ILE A 78 18.99 -62.75 16.91
N VAL A 79 19.84 -63.40 17.70
CA VAL A 79 20.62 -64.58 17.29
C VAL A 79 20.14 -65.79 18.08
N ASN A 80 19.54 -66.75 17.37
CA ASN A 80 19.15 -68.12 17.77
C ASN A 80 18.26 -68.30 19.03
N ASN A 81 17.08 -68.86 18.78
CA ASN A 81 16.08 -69.45 19.68
C ASN A 81 16.52 -69.76 21.13
N GLU A 82 16.31 -68.81 22.05
CA GLU A 82 15.89 -69.08 23.42
C GLU A 82 14.90 -67.98 23.87
N GLN A 83 13.74 -68.40 24.38
CA GLN A 83 12.73 -67.49 24.93
C GLN A 83 13.23 -66.85 26.23
N PRO A 84 13.09 -65.54 26.45
CA PRO A 84 13.20 -64.97 27.79
C PRO A 84 11.88 -65.12 28.54
N GLN A 85 11.96 -65.73 29.71
CA GLN A 85 10.88 -65.86 30.67
C GLN A 85 10.45 -64.53 31.29
N LEU A 86 9.20 -64.53 31.72
CA LEU A 86 8.43 -63.49 32.39
C LEU A 86 9.00 -63.16 33.79
N GLU A 87 9.18 -61.88 34.11
CA GLU A 87 9.25 -61.41 35.49
C GLU A 87 8.00 -60.60 35.85
N THR A 88 7.36 -61.00 36.95
CA THR A 88 6.23 -60.33 37.60
C THR A 88 6.74 -59.49 38.76
N PRO A 89 6.11 -58.33 39.06
CA PRO A 89 6.21 -57.74 40.39
C PRO A 89 4.95 -57.97 41.22
N ALA A 90 5.20 -58.19 42.51
CA ALA A 90 4.28 -58.56 43.57
C ALA A 90 3.32 -57.44 44.02
N ALA A 91 2.24 -57.89 44.65
CA ALA A 91 1.22 -57.12 45.34
C ALA A 91 1.73 -56.44 46.63
N ALA A 92 1.14 -55.29 46.95
CA ALA A 92 1.06 -54.75 48.31
C ALA A 92 -0.31 -54.12 48.53
N GLU A 93 -0.84 -54.34 49.74
CA GLU A 93 -2.24 -54.24 50.15
C GLU A 93 -2.78 -52.83 50.42
N ALA A 94 -4.10 -52.84 50.66
CA ALA A 94 -5.07 -51.77 50.82
C ALA A 94 -4.86 -50.80 52.00
N SER A 95 -5.43 -49.59 51.86
CA SER A 95 -6.19 -48.98 52.95
C SER A 95 -7.39 -48.19 52.42
N SER A 96 -8.47 -48.32 53.17
CA SER A 96 -9.82 -47.81 52.97
C SER A 96 -9.97 -46.32 53.27
N GLY A 97 -10.87 -45.65 52.55
CA GLY A 97 -11.41 -44.35 52.96
C GLY A 97 -12.48 -43.84 51.99
N ALA A 98 -13.75 -44.04 52.34
CA ALA A 98 -14.90 -43.48 51.61
C ALA A 98 -15.12 -42.01 51.96
N THR A 99 -15.52 -41.16 51.00
CA THR A 99 -16.83 -40.48 50.94
C THR A 99 -16.90 -39.36 49.90
N THR A 100 -18.00 -39.42 49.11
CA THR A 100 -18.85 -38.33 48.57
C THR A 100 -18.32 -37.22 47.66
N GLY A 101 -18.83 -37.24 46.42
CA GLY A 101 -19.66 -36.16 45.84
C GLY A 101 -18.97 -35.06 45.04
N GLY A 102 -19.49 -34.78 43.83
CA GLY A 102 -19.29 -33.46 43.19
C GLY A 102 -19.01 -33.45 41.69
N VAL A 103 -20.08 -33.23 40.94
CA VAL A 103 -20.29 -32.83 39.53
C VAL A 103 -19.26 -31.89 38.86
N ALA A 104 -19.13 -32.08 37.54
CA ALA A 104 -19.04 -31.09 36.45
C ALA A 104 -17.71 -30.37 36.06
N ALA A 105 -17.28 -30.72 34.84
CA ALA A 105 -17.06 -29.85 33.68
C ALA A 105 -15.77 -29.02 33.48
N SER A 106 -15.25 -29.14 32.23
CA SER A 106 -14.48 -28.16 31.44
C SER A 106 -13.05 -27.86 31.92
N SER A 107 -12.03 -27.52 31.11
CA SER A 107 -11.77 -27.41 29.68
C SER A 107 -10.32 -26.92 29.53
N MET A 108 -9.65 -27.30 28.44
CA MET A 108 -8.70 -26.48 27.66
C MET A 108 -7.45 -25.84 28.33
N ALA A 109 -6.30 -26.34 27.88
CA ALA A 109 -5.25 -25.62 27.15
C ALA A 109 -4.59 -24.33 27.68
N ALA A 110 -3.25 -24.36 27.52
CA ALA A 110 -2.41 -23.36 26.84
C ALA A 110 -1.40 -22.56 27.67
N SER A 111 -0.14 -22.77 27.26
CA SER A 111 0.88 -21.77 26.92
C SER A 111 1.43 -20.83 28.00
N GLY A 112 2.72 -21.04 28.28
CA GLY A 112 3.77 -20.12 27.82
C GLY A 112 3.94 -18.81 28.57
N VAL A 113 5.12 -18.63 29.16
CA VAL A 113 5.63 -17.30 29.54
C VAL A 113 7.10 -17.21 29.12
N VAL A 114 7.38 -16.22 28.27
CA VAL A 114 8.70 -15.64 28.00
C VAL A 114 8.90 -14.46 28.96
N PRO A 115 10.13 -14.13 29.34
CA PRO A 115 10.60 -12.75 29.14
C PRO A 115 12.03 -12.78 28.55
N GLY A 116 12.55 -11.87 27.74
CA GLY A 116 12.23 -10.48 27.42
C GLY A 116 13.56 -9.79 27.10
N GLY A 117 13.60 -8.95 26.06
CA GLY A 117 14.74 -8.09 25.65
C GLY A 117 15.49 -8.60 24.41
N GLY A 118 15.85 -7.84 23.38
CA GLY A 118 15.64 -6.44 23.00
C GLY A 118 16.44 -6.10 21.72
N PHE A 119 15.91 -5.15 20.92
CA PHE A 119 16.59 -4.14 20.06
C PHE A 119 17.39 -4.46 18.76
N VAL A 120 16.79 -3.96 17.65
CA VAL A 120 17.25 -3.16 16.46
C VAL A 120 18.40 -3.54 15.49
N ALA A 121 18.01 -3.43 14.20
CA ALA A 121 18.59 -2.64 13.09
C ALA A 121 19.65 -3.23 12.11
N SER A 122 19.17 -3.32 10.86
CA SER A 122 19.74 -2.78 9.61
C SER A 122 20.99 -3.36 8.93
N ALA A 123 20.73 -3.70 7.67
CA ALA A 123 21.47 -3.36 6.44
C ALA A 123 22.80 -4.06 6.09
N ALA A 124 22.94 -4.26 4.79
CA ALA A 124 23.91 -5.10 4.09
C ALA A 124 25.28 -4.44 3.82
N ALA A 125 26.30 -5.28 3.63
CA ALA A 125 27.51 -5.08 2.81
C ALA A 125 28.07 -6.50 2.48
N VAL A 126 28.15 -6.95 1.21
CA VAL A 126 29.19 -6.78 0.16
C VAL A 126 30.54 -7.49 0.44
N ALA A 127 30.82 -8.49 -0.42
CA ALA A 127 32.08 -9.08 -0.96
C ALA A 127 33.40 -8.93 -0.16
N GLY A 128 34.19 -9.98 0.14
CA GLY A 128 34.84 -11.04 -0.68
C GLY A 128 36.37 -11.01 -0.36
N PRO A 129 37.28 -11.90 -0.84
CA PRO A 129 37.11 -13.12 -1.64
C PRO A 129 38.13 -14.29 -1.34
N GLU A 130 38.12 -15.34 -2.20
CA GLU A 130 39.24 -16.23 -2.63
C GLU A 130 39.85 -17.29 -1.66
N VAL A 131 40.33 -18.50 -2.04
CA VAL A 131 40.53 -19.23 -3.32
C VAL A 131 41.03 -20.67 -3.02
N GLN A 132 40.52 -21.65 -3.81
CA GLN A 132 41.17 -22.84 -4.42
C GLN A 132 42.07 -23.79 -3.60
N THR A 133 42.32 -25.06 -3.92
CA THR A 133 41.88 -26.08 -4.89
C THR A 133 42.66 -27.34 -4.48
N GLY A 134 42.13 -28.54 -4.71
CA GLY A 134 42.95 -29.74 -4.60
C GLY A 134 42.17 -31.03 -4.73
N ARG A 135 41.85 -31.40 -5.97
CA ARG A 135 41.38 -32.74 -6.35
C ARG A 135 42.36 -33.81 -5.83
N ASN A 136 41.81 -34.93 -5.39
CA ASN A 136 42.16 -36.25 -5.93
C ASN A 136 40.94 -37.17 -5.85
N ASN A 137 40.30 -37.36 -7.01
CA ASN A 137 39.52 -38.57 -7.31
C ASN A 137 40.49 -39.74 -7.46
N PHE A 138 40.12 -40.93 -6.96
CA PHE A 138 40.22 -42.25 -7.61
C PHE A 138 39.48 -43.25 -6.69
N VAL A 139 38.19 -43.52 -6.94
CA VAL A 139 37.61 -44.63 -7.75
C VAL A 139 37.92 -46.04 -7.19
N ILE A 140 36.92 -46.54 -6.45
CA ILE A 140 36.25 -47.87 -6.50
C ILE A 140 37.10 -49.10 -6.86
N ARG A 141 37.05 -50.11 -5.99
CA ARG A 141 36.79 -51.50 -6.41
C ARG A 141 35.69 -52.15 -5.57
N ARG A 142 34.44 -52.03 -6.03
CA ARG A 142 33.62 -53.24 -6.20
C ARG A 142 34.22 -53.98 -7.40
N ASN A 143 34.36 -55.29 -7.28
CA ASN A 143 34.48 -56.16 -8.45
C ASN A 143 33.05 -56.38 -9.00
N PRO A 144 32.72 -55.92 -10.22
CA PRO A 144 31.45 -56.18 -10.87
C PRO A 144 31.66 -57.25 -11.96
N ALA A 145 31.35 -58.50 -11.64
CA ALA A 145 31.21 -59.57 -12.61
C ALA A 145 30.14 -60.55 -12.11
N ASP A 146 28.93 -60.39 -12.66
CA ASP A 146 27.93 -61.43 -12.99
C ASP A 146 27.39 -62.37 -11.87
N PRO A 147 26.17 -62.91 -12.00
CA PRO A 147 25.10 -62.66 -11.04
C PRO A 147 24.48 -64.01 -10.66
N GLN A 148 25.10 -64.79 -9.79
CA GLN A 148 24.45 -66.01 -9.31
C GLN A 148 24.67 -66.19 -7.81
N ARG A 149 23.64 -65.81 -7.06
CA ARG A 149 23.01 -66.62 -6.01
C ARG A 149 24.00 -67.34 -5.08
N ILE A 150 24.26 -66.77 -3.91
CA ILE A 150 24.81 -67.53 -2.76
C ILE A 150 24.00 -67.09 -1.52
N PRO A 151 23.54 -68.05 -0.71
CA PRO A 151 22.15 -68.37 -0.53
C PRO A 151 21.48 -67.42 0.48
N SER A 152 20.17 -67.30 0.36
CA SER A 152 19.31 -67.07 1.51
C SER A 152 19.77 -67.99 2.65
N ASN A 153 20.42 -67.45 3.67
CA ASN A 153 20.28 -68.03 4.99
C ASN A 153 18.80 -67.75 5.38
N PRO A 154 17.91 -68.74 5.45
CA PRO A 154 16.46 -68.51 5.46
C PRO A 154 15.90 -67.95 6.77
N SER A 155 16.73 -67.43 7.68
CA SER A 155 16.31 -67.22 9.08
C SER A 155 16.37 -65.79 9.61
N HIS A 156 16.81 -64.79 8.83
CA HIS A 156 16.62 -63.37 9.19
C HIS A 156 15.61 -62.72 8.25
N ARG A 157 14.33 -63.02 8.51
CA ARG A 157 13.23 -62.24 7.94
C ARG A 157 13.24 -60.88 8.64
N ILE A 158 13.62 -59.83 7.92
CA ILE A 158 13.46 -58.46 8.41
C ILE A 158 11.96 -58.20 8.45
N GLN A 159 11.41 -58.16 9.66
CA GLN A 159 10.03 -57.80 9.88
C GLN A 159 9.99 -56.33 10.25
N CYS A 160 9.65 -55.48 9.28
CA CYS A 160 9.41 -54.08 9.53
C CYS A 160 8.20 -53.92 10.45
N ALA A 161 8.23 -52.88 11.29
CA ALA A 161 7.07 -52.51 12.10
C ALA A 161 5.89 -52.13 11.20
N ALA A 162 4.66 -52.18 11.73
CA ALA A 162 3.48 -51.73 11.00
C ALA A 162 3.67 -50.27 10.51
N GLY A 163 3.28 -49.99 9.27
CA GLY A 163 3.50 -48.69 8.62
C GLY A 163 4.87 -48.54 7.92
N TYR A 164 5.69 -49.58 7.89
CA TYR A 164 7.00 -49.57 7.22
C TYR A 164 7.11 -50.71 6.20
N GLU A 165 7.72 -50.43 5.05
CA GLU A 165 8.04 -51.41 4.01
C GLU A 165 9.55 -51.61 3.87
N GLN A 166 9.95 -52.80 3.42
CA GLN A 166 11.35 -53.15 3.23
C GLN A 166 11.84 -52.64 1.87
N SER A 167 12.80 -51.73 1.90
CA SER A 167 13.51 -51.24 0.70
C SER A 167 14.41 -52.33 0.10
N GLU A 168 14.84 -52.15 -1.17
CA GLU A 168 15.78 -53.03 -1.89
C GLU A 168 17.12 -53.25 -1.16
N HIS A 169 17.43 -52.42 -0.16
CA HIS A 169 18.63 -52.50 0.67
C HIS A 169 18.38 -53.04 2.09
N ASN A 170 17.29 -53.76 2.34
CA ASN A 170 16.98 -54.32 3.67
C ASN A 170 16.78 -53.26 4.77
N VAL A 171 16.38 -52.05 4.40
CA VAL A 171 16.06 -50.93 5.32
C VAL A 171 14.55 -50.75 5.38
N CYS A 172 13.99 -50.64 6.58
CA CYS A 172 12.57 -50.32 6.75
C CYS A 172 12.35 -48.83 6.49
N GLN A 173 11.69 -48.52 5.37
CA GLN A 173 11.27 -47.17 5.01
C GLN A 173 9.79 -46.99 5.35
N ASP A 174 9.43 -45.76 5.68
CA ASP A 174 8.07 -45.36 5.93
C ASP A 174 7.21 -45.58 4.68
N ILE A 175 6.04 -46.19 4.84
CA ILE A 175 5.07 -46.29 3.74
C ILE A 175 4.40 -44.93 3.62
N ASP A 176 4.50 -44.28 2.47
CA ASP A 176 3.72 -43.07 2.23
C ASP A 176 2.29 -43.45 1.83
N GLU A 177 1.39 -43.59 2.81
CA GLU A 177 0.01 -43.97 2.55
C GLU A 177 -0.74 -42.92 1.70
N CYS A 178 -0.28 -41.65 1.73
CA CYS A 178 -0.82 -40.54 0.95
C CYS A 178 -0.42 -40.63 -0.53
N ALA A 179 0.83 -40.99 -0.83
CA ALA A 179 1.30 -41.19 -2.20
C ALA A 179 0.79 -42.51 -2.80
N THR A 180 0.67 -43.55 -1.98
CA THR A 180 0.19 -44.88 -2.41
C THR A 180 -1.33 -44.98 -2.48
N GLY A 181 -2.06 -44.01 -1.92
CA GLY A 181 -3.53 -44.00 -1.89
C GLY A 181 -4.15 -45.07 -0.98
N THR A 182 -3.38 -45.58 -0.02
CA THR A 182 -3.80 -46.65 0.91
C THR A 182 -4.41 -46.11 2.21
N HIS A 183 -4.45 -44.77 2.36
CA HIS A 183 -5.12 -44.09 3.48
C HIS A 183 -6.66 -44.24 3.43
N ASN A 184 -7.30 -44.12 4.60
CA ASN A 184 -8.77 -44.10 4.72
C ASN A 184 -9.33 -42.68 4.95
N CYS A 185 -8.56 -41.63 4.65
CA CYS A 185 -9.04 -40.25 4.72
C CYS A 185 -10.26 -40.01 3.83
N ARG A 186 -11.19 -39.20 4.33
CA ARG A 186 -12.39 -38.80 3.58
C ARG A 186 -12.03 -37.82 2.46
N ALA A 187 -12.95 -37.65 1.50
CA ALA A 187 -12.76 -36.75 0.36
C ALA A 187 -12.62 -35.27 0.75
N ASP A 188 -13.12 -34.87 1.92
CA ASP A 188 -13.04 -33.52 2.47
C ASP A 188 -11.81 -33.31 3.39
N GLN A 189 -10.90 -34.28 3.46
CA GLN A 189 -9.70 -34.26 4.31
C GLN A 189 -8.43 -34.34 3.47
N VAL A 190 -7.35 -33.75 4.00
CA VAL A 190 -6.00 -33.84 3.45
C VAL A 190 -5.25 -34.93 4.19
N CYS A 191 -4.67 -35.87 3.44
CA CYS A 191 -3.78 -36.89 3.97
C CYS A 191 -2.40 -36.28 4.25
N VAL A 192 -1.88 -36.49 5.45
CA VAL A 192 -0.53 -36.10 5.87
C VAL A 192 0.21 -37.36 6.30
N ASN A 193 1.27 -37.72 5.58
CA ASN A 193 2.11 -38.86 5.91
C ASN A 193 2.92 -38.56 7.19
N ILE A 194 2.94 -39.49 8.14
CA ILE A 194 3.68 -39.37 9.41
C ILE A 194 4.50 -40.65 9.61
N ARG A 195 5.70 -40.57 10.20
CA ARG A 195 6.53 -41.78 10.33
C ARG A 195 5.80 -42.92 11.07
N GLY A 196 5.57 -44.02 10.36
CA GLY A 196 4.88 -45.23 10.79
C GLY A 196 3.35 -45.21 10.65
N SER A 197 2.74 -44.18 10.07
CA SER A 197 1.29 -44.08 9.84
C SER A 197 0.90 -42.90 8.93
N PHE A 198 -0.39 -42.55 8.90
CA PHE A 198 -0.88 -41.33 8.27
C PHE A 198 -1.88 -40.61 9.17
N ALA A 199 -2.03 -39.30 8.96
CA ALA A 199 -3.04 -38.48 9.63
C ALA A 199 -3.96 -37.82 8.60
N CYS A 200 -5.26 -37.89 8.84
CA CYS A 200 -6.26 -37.16 8.05
C CYS A 200 -6.63 -35.87 8.76
N GLN A 201 -6.30 -34.74 8.15
CA GLN A 201 -6.53 -33.41 8.71
C GLN A 201 -7.49 -32.61 7.83
N CYS A 202 -8.21 -31.65 8.41
CA CYS A 202 -9.01 -30.74 7.61
C CYS A 202 -8.09 -29.77 6.85
N PRO A 203 -8.50 -29.34 5.63
CA PRO A 203 -7.79 -28.29 4.91
C PRO A 203 -7.65 -27.00 5.76
N PRO A 204 -6.66 -26.14 5.47
CA PRO A 204 -6.58 -24.82 6.10
C PRO A 204 -7.90 -24.05 5.96
N GLY A 205 -8.35 -23.40 7.05
CA GLY A 205 -9.65 -22.71 7.10
C GLY A 205 -10.85 -23.61 7.43
N TYR A 206 -10.64 -24.91 7.69
CA TYR A 206 -11.70 -25.85 8.07
C TYR A 206 -11.45 -26.45 9.45
N GLN A 207 -12.53 -26.69 10.20
CA GLN A 207 -12.51 -27.36 11.49
C GLN A 207 -13.27 -28.68 11.43
N LYS A 208 -12.82 -29.66 12.23
CA LYS A 208 -13.47 -30.96 12.34
C LYS A 208 -14.72 -30.84 13.20
N ARG A 209 -15.90 -31.09 12.61
CA ARG A 209 -17.18 -31.21 13.33
C ARG A 209 -17.75 -32.61 13.08
N GLY A 210 -17.56 -33.50 14.05
CA GLY A 210 -17.84 -34.93 13.88
C GLY A 210 -16.82 -35.59 12.95
N GLU A 211 -17.29 -36.21 11.87
CA GLU A 211 -16.43 -36.82 10.84
C GLU A 211 -16.20 -35.93 9.61
N GLN A 212 -16.81 -34.74 9.56
CA GLN A 212 -16.73 -33.82 8.42
C GLN A 212 -15.86 -32.60 8.73
N CYS A 213 -15.20 -32.10 7.70
CA CYS A 213 -14.52 -30.81 7.72
C CYS A 213 -15.51 -29.72 7.32
N VAL A 214 -15.80 -28.84 8.26
CA VAL A 214 -16.70 -27.69 8.07
C VAL A 214 -15.87 -26.43 8.07
N ASP A 215 -16.16 -25.56 7.12
CA ASP A 215 -15.56 -24.25 7.00
C ASP A 215 -15.62 -23.48 8.34
N ILE A 216 -14.52 -22.83 8.71
CA ILE A 216 -14.46 -21.97 9.88
C ILE A 216 -15.03 -20.63 9.45
N ASP A 217 -16.13 -20.20 10.06
CA ASP A 217 -16.65 -18.85 9.79
C ASP A 217 -15.82 -17.82 10.54
N GLU A 218 -14.76 -17.31 9.92
CA GLU A 218 -13.91 -16.29 10.54
C GLU A 218 -14.64 -14.97 10.80
N CYS A 219 -15.82 -14.74 10.22
CA CYS A 219 -16.64 -13.57 10.57
C CYS A 219 -17.26 -13.66 11.96
N THR A 220 -17.26 -14.85 12.57
CA THR A 220 -17.75 -15.07 13.94
C THR A 220 -16.62 -15.10 14.97
N VAL A 221 -15.36 -15.03 14.55
CA VAL A 221 -14.17 -15.21 15.39
C VAL A 221 -13.24 -13.98 15.24
N PRO A 222 -12.63 -13.44 16.31
CA PRO A 222 -11.68 -12.33 16.19
C PRO A 222 -10.42 -12.72 15.39
N PRO A 223 -9.77 -11.77 14.66
CA PRO A 223 -10.08 -10.34 14.60
C PRO A 223 -11.21 -9.99 13.63
N TYR A 224 -12.11 -9.12 14.07
CA TYR A 224 -13.26 -8.69 13.27
C TYR A 224 -12.85 -7.71 12.17
N CYS A 225 -13.49 -7.82 11.01
CA CYS A 225 -13.48 -6.76 9.99
C CYS A 225 -14.07 -5.47 10.57
N HIS A 226 -13.48 -4.31 10.25
CA HIS A 226 -13.97 -3.01 10.73
C HIS A 226 -15.42 -2.73 10.27
N GLN A 227 -15.78 -3.12 9.05
CA GLN A 227 -17.09 -2.82 8.46
C GLN A 227 -17.86 -4.10 8.09
N ARG A 228 -17.61 -4.69 6.93
CA ARG A 228 -18.30 -5.90 6.48
C ARG A 228 -17.32 -7.07 6.38
N CYS A 229 -17.69 -8.21 6.95
CA CYS A 229 -16.98 -9.47 6.76
C CYS A 229 -17.77 -10.36 5.80
N VAL A 230 -17.06 -11.04 4.90
CA VAL A 230 -17.63 -12.05 3.99
C VAL A 230 -16.85 -13.34 4.14
N ASN A 231 -17.50 -14.35 4.69
CA ASN A 231 -16.94 -15.69 4.80
C ASN A 231 -16.93 -16.39 3.44
N THR A 232 -15.87 -17.14 3.14
CA THR A 232 -15.70 -17.91 1.91
C THR A 232 -15.16 -19.31 2.23
N PRO A 233 -15.36 -20.32 1.38
CA PRO A 233 -14.81 -21.64 1.67
C PRO A 233 -13.27 -21.61 1.82
N GLY A 234 -12.78 -21.89 3.04
CA GLY A 234 -11.38 -21.94 3.43
C GLY A 234 -10.71 -20.59 3.77
N SER A 235 -11.46 -19.48 3.80
CA SER A 235 -10.93 -18.14 4.09
C SER A 235 -12.07 -17.13 4.30
N PHE A 236 -11.73 -15.88 4.58
CA PHE A 236 -12.68 -14.77 4.54
C PHE A 236 -12.02 -13.55 3.91
N TYR A 237 -12.82 -12.52 3.65
CA TYR A 237 -12.29 -11.20 3.32
C TYR A 237 -13.16 -10.09 3.91
N CYS A 238 -12.52 -8.98 4.22
CA CYS A 238 -13.19 -7.77 4.67
C CYS A 238 -13.54 -6.87 3.48
N GLN A 239 -14.74 -6.30 3.50
CA GLN A 239 -15.22 -5.35 2.52
C GLN A 239 -15.50 -4.01 3.18
N CYS A 240 -15.03 -2.94 2.54
CA CYS A 240 -15.29 -1.58 2.95
C CYS A 240 -16.51 -0.99 2.23
N SER A 241 -17.26 -0.16 2.94
CA SER A 241 -18.31 0.69 2.43
C SER A 241 -17.76 1.68 1.39
N PRO A 242 -18.62 2.21 0.49
CA PRO A 242 -18.20 3.25 -0.45
C PRO A 242 -17.54 4.43 0.27
N GLY A 243 -16.46 4.97 -0.32
CA GLY A 243 -15.65 6.04 0.29
C GLY A 243 -14.56 5.55 1.24
N PHE A 244 -14.43 4.24 1.45
CA PHE A 244 -13.37 3.65 2.28
C PHE A 244 -12.55 2.65 1.47
N GLN A 245 -11.27 2.52 1.83
CA GLN A 245 -10.35 1.54 1.26
C GLN A 245 -9.82 0.60 2.36
N LEU A 246 -9.52 -0.64 1.97
CA LEU A 246 -8.97 -1.63 2.89
C LEU A 246 -7.50 -1.33 3.15
N ALA A 247 -7.11 -1.23 4.42
CA ALA A 247 -5.72 -1.00 4.81
C ALA A 247 -4.85 -2.24 4.58
N ALA A 248 -3.53 -2.08 4.70
CA ALA A 248 -2.54 -3.15 4.47
C ALA A 248 -2.69 -4.36 5.42
N ASN A 249 -3.41 -4.21 6.54
CA ASN A 249 -3.70 -5.32 7.44
C ASN A 249 -4.86 -6.21 6.96
N ASN A 250 -5.58 -5.84 5.89
CA ASN A 250 -6.77 -6.52 5.37
C ASN A 250 -8.01 -6.56 6.29
N TYR A 251 -8.00 -5.83 7.42
CA TYR A 251 -9.13 -5.81 8.39
C TYR A 251 -9.75 -4.43 8.54
N THR A 252 -8.93 -3.38 8.49
CA THR A 252 -9.37 -2.02 8.80
C THR A 252 -9.70 -1.26 7.53
N CYS A 253 -10.91 -0.72 7.47
CA CYS A 253 -11.31 0.24 6.45
C CYS A 253 -10.88 1.63 6.88
N VAL A 254 -10.08 2.28 6.04
CA VAL A 254 -9.66 3.67 6.20
C VAL A 254 -10.38 4.53 5.19
N ASP A 255 -10.75 5.73 5.62
CA ASP A 255 -11.41 6.70 4.77
C ASP A 255 -10.52 7.10 3.59
N ILE A 256 -11.12 7.24 2.41
CA ILE A 256 -10.43 7.72 1.22
C ILE A 256 -10.46 9.24 1.27
N ASP A 257 -9.31 9.86 1.51
CA ASP A 257 -9.21 11.31 1.47
C ASP A 257 -9.26 11.80 0.00
N GLU A 258 -10.47 12.13 -0.48
CA GLU A 258 -10.64 12.57 -1.86
C GLU A 258 -9.95 13.92 -2.08
N CYS A 259 -9.92 14.78 -1.06
CA CYS A 259 -9.26 16.09 -1.12
C CYS A 259 -7.75 16.00 -1.38
N ARG A 260 -7.10 14.91 -0.95
CA ARG A 260 -5.69 14.62 -1.28
C ARG A 260 -5.49 13.94 -2.63
N THR A 261 -6.55 13.37 -3.19
CA THR A 261 -6.49 12.62 -4.44
C THR A 261 -6.59 13.54 -5.65
N SER A 262 -7.40 14.61 -5.59
CA SER A 262 -7.54 15.57 -6.70
C SER A 262 -7.80 16.98 -6.22
N SER A 263 -7.01 17.92 -6.73
CA SER A 263 -7.15 19.36 -6.47
C SER A 263 -8.34 20.00 -7.19
N TYR A 264 -8.99 19.29 -8.12
CA TYR A 264 -10.08 19.83 -8.96
C TYR A 264 -11.48 19.41 -8.51
N LEU A 265 -11.62 18.81 -7.32
CA LEU A 265 -12.91 18.35 -6.80
C LEU A 265 -13.86 19.50 -6.46
N CYS A 266 -13.32 20.57 -5.91
CA CYS A 266 -14.05 21.75 -5.45
C CYS A 266 -13.49 23.00 -6.13
N GLN A 267 -14.35 23.99 -6.40
CA GLN A 267 -13.91 25.27 -6.97
C GLN A 267 -13.08 26.12 -5.99
N TYR A 268 -13.30 25.96 -4.68
CA TYR A 268 -12.57 26.68 -3.64
C TYR A 268 -11.90 25.76 -2.62
N GLN A 269 -12.63 25.25 -1.63
CA GLN A 269 -12.06 24.44 -0.56
C GLN A 269 -12.74 23.07 -0.49
N CYS A 270 -11.94 22.01 -0.45
CA CYS A 270 -12.38 20.65 -0.19
C CYS A 270 -12.24 20.33 1.30
N VAL A 271 -13.25 19.68 1.87
CA VAL A 271 -13.25 19.17 3.23
C VAL A 271 -13.53 17.68 3.20
N ASN A 272 -12.58 16.89 3.68
CA ASN A 272 -12.69 15.44 3.76
C ASN A 272 -13.61 15.06 4.94
N GLU A 273 -14.56 14.17 4.70
CA GLU A 273 -15.48 13.64 5.71
C GLU A 273 -15.47 12.11 5.67
N PRO A 274 -15.87 11.40 6.72
CA PRO A 274 -15.91 9.94 6.67
C PRO A 274 -16.87 9.41 5.57
N GLY A 275 -16.31 8.73 4.57
CA GLY A 275 -16.99 8.10 3.45
C GLY A 275 -17.39 9.03 2.30
N LYS A 276 -17.03 10.32 2.37
CA LYS A 276 -17.36 11.33 1.35
C LYS A 276 -16.52 12.59 1.55
N PHE A 277 -16.62 13.52 0.61
CA PHE A 277 -16.13 14.88 0.81
C PHE A 277 -17.25 15.90 0.64
N SER A 278 -17.02 17.10 1.16
CA SER A 278 -17.84 18.26 0.90
C SER A 278 -16.99 19.42 0.38
N CYS A 279 -17.61 20.28 -0.42
CA CYS A 279 -16.99 21.52 -0.87
C CYS A 279 -17.51 22.68 -0.04
N MET A 280 -16.61 23.58 0.35
CA MET A 280 -16.94 24.83 1.02
C MET A 280 -16.60 26.01 0.12
N CYS A 281 -17.46 27.02 0.16
CA CYS A 281 -17.28 28.29 -0.53
C CYS A 281 -16.87 29.37 0.49
N PRO A 282 -16.15 30.41 0.04
CA PRO A 282 -15.82 31.51 0.92
C PRO A 282 -17.07 32.31 1.30
N GLN A 283 -16.92 33.23 2.26
CA GLN A 283 -17.98 34.15 2.65
C GLN A 283 -18.52 34.94 1.44
N GLY A 284 -19.85 35.11 1.37
CA GLY A 284 -20.54 35.74 0.24
C GLY A 284 -20.87 34.78 -0.91
N TYR A 285 -20.51 33.49 -0.79
CA TYR A 285 -20.77 32.48 -1.81
C TYR A 285 -21.46 31.25 -1.23
N GLN A 286 -22.28 30.61 -2.05
CA GLN A 286 -22.96 29.36 -1.73
C GLN A 286 -22.54 28.23 -2.68
N VAL A 287 -22.58 27.00 -2.17
CA VAL A 287 -22.26 25.80 -2.94
C VAL A 287 -23.44 25.45 -3.84
N VAL A 288 -23.18 25.38 -5.15
CA VAL A 288 -24.12 25.00 -6.20
C VAL A 288 -23.58 23.77 -6.92
N ARG A 289 -24.47 22.83 -7.28
CA ARG A 289 -24.11 21.53 -7.89
C ARG A 289 -23.05 20.75 -7.08
N SER A 290 -23.05 20.92 -5.76
CA SER A 290 -22.14 20.28 -4.78
C SER A 290 -20.64 20.56 -4.93
N ARG A 291 -20.21 21.37 -5.91
CA ARG A 291 -18.79 21.59 -6.24
C ARG A 291 -18.41 23.01 -6.63
N THR A 292 -19.37 23.79 -7.12
CA THR A 292 -19.14 25.15 -7.61
C THR A 292 -19.62 26.18 -6.59
N CYS A 293 -18.94 27.31 -6.52
CA CYS A 293 -19.30 28.46 -5.73
C CYS A 293 -20.01 29.48 -6.60
N GLN A 294 -21.20 29.87 -6.17
CA GLN A 294 -21.96 30.94 -6.78
C GLN A 294 -22.12 32.07 -5.77
N ASP A 295 -21.96 33.29 -6.25
CA ASP A 295 -22.24 34.51 -5.51
C ASP A 295 -23.65 34.49 -4.92
N ILE A 296 -23.78 34.86 -3.65
CA ILE A 296 -25.06 35.05 -2.99
C ILE A 296 -25.53 36.45 -3.35
N ASN A 297 -26.74 36.58 -3.90
CA ASN A 297 -27.30 37.91 -4.11
C ASN A 297 -27.89 38.42 -2.80
N GLU A 298 -27.12 39.18 -2.01
CA GLU A 298 -27.62 39.69 -0.73
C GLU A 298 -28.75 40.70 -0.91
N CYS A 299 -28.82 41.39 -2.05
CA CYS A 299 -29.91 42.31 -2.36
C CYS A 299 -31.25 41.63 -2.60
N GLU A 300 -31.26 40.34 -2.98
CA GLU A 300 -32.48 39.54 -3.13
C GLU A 300 -32.83 38.74 -1.87
N THR A 301 -31.86 38.52 -0.98
CA THR A 301 -32.03 37.64 0.19
C THR A 301 -32.26 38.42 1.49
N THR A 302 -31.30 39.25 1.91
CA THR A 302 -31.36 39.99 3.18
C THR A 302 -31.68 41.47 3.00
N ASN A 303 -31.12 42.09 1.96
CA ASN A 303 -31.23 43.51 1.62
C ASN A 303 -31.14 44.43 2.85
N GLU A 304 -29.98 44.43 3.50
CA GLU A 304 -29.75 45.18 4.75
C GLU A 304 -29.50 46.69 4.54
N CYS A 305 -29.83 47.23 3.36
CA CYS A 305 -29.65 48.64 3.04
C CYS A 305 -30.74 49.52 3.66
N ARG A 306 -30.42 50.81 3.90
CA ARG A 306 -31.40 51.78 4.42
C ARG A 306 -32.46 52.13 3.39
N GLU A 307 -33.56 52.73 3.85
CA GLU A 307 -34.66 53.16 2.98
C GLU A 307 -34.25 54.25 1.98
N ASP A 308 -33.26 55.08 2.25
CA ASP A 308 -32.73 56.10 1.33
C ASP A 308 -31.60 55.58 0.42
N GLU A 309 -31.27 54.29 0.55
CA GLU A 309 -30.24 53.62 -0.20
C GLU A 309 -30.83 52.62 -1.21
N MET A 310 -30.04 52.29 -2.22
CA MET A 310 -30.26 51.19 -3.14
C MET A 310 -29.19 50.13 -2.92
N CYS A 311 -29.60 48.87 -2.90
CA CYS A 311 -28.68 47.75 -2.80
C CYS A 311 -28.08 47.44 -4.16
N TRP A 312 -26.77 47.21 -4.17
CA TRP A 312 -26.03 46.75 -5.33
C TRP A 312 -25.21 45.50 -4.99
N ASN A 313 -25.52 44.42 -5.68
CA ASN A 313 -24.83 43.14 -5.52
C ASN A 313 -23.52 43.11 -6.34
N TYR A 314 -22.47 42.51 -5.78
CA TYR A 314 -21.20 42.26 -6.47
C TYR A 314 -20.62 40.90 -6.06
N HIS A 315 -19.58 40.44 -6.76
CA HIS A 315 -18.99 39.14 -6.49
C HIS A 315 -18.35 39.11 -5.09
N GLY A 316 -18.95 38.36 -4.17
CA GLY A 316 -18.53 38.18 -2.80
C GLY A 316 -19.17 39.14 -1.80
N GLY A 317 -20.22 39.87 -2.18
CA GLY A 317 -21.01 40.66 -1.25
C GLY A 317 -21.88 41.74 -1.89
N PHE A 318 -22.40 42.62 -1.06
CA PHE A 318 -23.24 43.74 -1.50
C PHE A 318 -22.76 45.07 -0.93
N ARG A 319 -23.24 46.15 -1.55
CA ARG A 319 -23.03 47.50 -1.07
C ARG A 319 -24.29 48.34 -1.24
N CYS A 320 -24.52 49.23 -0.30
CA CYS A 320 -25.59 50.20 -0.35
C CYS A 320 -25.06 51.52 -0.93
N TYR A 321 -25.77 52.05 -1.93
CA TYR A 321 -25.48 53.34 -2.53
C TYR A 321 -26.64 54.31 -2.29
N PRO A 322 -26.40 55.62 -2.12
CA PRO A 322 -27.48 56.60 -2.01
C PRO A 322 -28.40 56.57 -3.24
N ARG A 323 -29.72 56.63 -3.04
CA ARG A 323 -30.67 56.75 -4.16
C ARG A 323 -30.48 58.05 -4.94
N ASN A 324 -30.04 59.11 -4.26
CA ASN A 324 -29.61 60.35 -4.88
C ASN A 324 -28.08 60.51 -4.78
N PRO A 325 -27.31 60.13 -5.83
CA PRO A 325 -25.86 60.29 -5.84
C PRO A 325 -25.40 61.68 -6.29
N CYS A 326 -26.33 62.59 -6.61
CA CYS A 326 -25.97 63.92 -7.10
C CYS A 326 -25.38 64.78 -5.98
N GLN A 327 -24.23 65.39 -6.26
CA GLN A 327 -23.62 66.38 -5.39
C GLN A 327 -24.05 67.77 -5.84
N ASP A 328 -24.10 68.74 -4.93
CA ASP A 328 -24.34 70.13 -5.29
C ASP A 328 -23.33 70.60 -6.36
N PRO A 329 -23.74 71.31 -7.43
CA PRO A 329 -25.07 71.90 -7.70
C PRO A 329 -26.00 71.04 -8.58
N TYR A 330 -25.76 69.74 -8.72
CA TYR A 330 -26.52 68.88 -9.63
C TYR A 330 -27.86 68.45 -9.05
N ILE A 331 -28.88 68.36 -9.91
CA ILE A 331 -30.21 67.88 -9.56
C ILE A 331 -30.47 66.54 -10.25
N LEU A 332 -30.98 65.56 -9.49
CA LEU A 332 -31.36 64.26 -10.02
C LEU A 332 -32.62 64.37 -10.88
N THR A 333 -32.55 63.89 -12.12
CA THR A 333 -33.69 63.80 -13.03
C THR A 333 -34.39 62.44 -12.91
N SER A 334 -35.60 62.32 -13.48
CA SER A 334 -36.34 61.06 -13.59
C SER A 334 -35.63 59.97 -14.40
N GLU A 335 -34.61 60.33 -15.17
CA GLU A 335 -33.78 59.40 -15.97
C GLU A 335 -32.54 58.91 -15.21
N ASN A 336 -32.48 59.10 -13.89
CA ASN A 336 -31.34 58.78 -13.03
C ASN A 336 -30.03 59.45 -13.49
N ARG A 337 -30.15 60.70 -13.93
CA ARG A 337 -29.03 61.54 -14.38
C ARG A 337 -28.95 62.77 -13.50
N CYS A 338 -27.76 63.10 -13.05
CA CYS A 338 -27.49 64.34 -12.34
C CYS A 338 -27.25 65.43 -13.40
N VAL A 339 -28.14 66.42 -13.49
CA VAL A 339 -28.03 67.50 -14.48
C VAL A 339 -27.73 68.81 -13.78
N CYS A 340 -26.79 69.57 -14.35
CA CYS A 340 -26.42 70.88 -13.83
C CYS A 340 -27.44 71.92 -14.35
N PRO A 341 -28.17 72.64 -13.50
CA PRO A 341 -29.19 73.58 -13.95
C PRO A 341 -28.59 74.74 -14.75
N VAL A 342 -29.16 75.04 -15.92
CA VAL A 342 -28.72 76.16 -16.77
C VAL A 342 -28.81 77.53 -16.11
N SER A 343 -29.67 77.67 -15.08
CA SER A 343 -29.80 78.88 -14.28
C SER A 343 -28.63 79.12 -13.32
N ASN A 344 -27.82 78.10 -13.03
CA ASN A 344 -26.72 78.20 -12.09
C ASN A 344 -25.42 78.60 -12.82
N ALA A 345 -24.86 79.75 -12.45
CA ALA A 345 -23.64 80.27 -13.07
C ALA A 345 -22.43 79.33 -12.91
N MET A 346 -22.38 78.52 -11.85
CA MET A 346 -21.32 77.51 -11.61
C MET A 346 -21.36 76.36 -12.61
N CYS A 347 -22.51 76.12 -13.25
CA CYS A 347 -22.67 75.04 -14.23
C CYS A 347 -22.01 75.31 -15.58
N ARG A 348 -21.46 76.51 -15.81
CA ARG A 348 -20.79 76.85 -17.08
C ARG A 348 -19.51 76.07 -17.31
N ASP A 349 -18.74 75.81 -16.25
CA ASP A 349 -17.45 75.12 -16.33
C ASP A 349 -17.54 73.65 -15.89
N LEU A 350 -18.71 73.19 -15.47
CA LEU A 350 -18.97 71.83 -15.02
C LEU A 350 -19.58 70.98 -16.15
N PRO A 351 -19.44 69.65 -16.10
CA PRO A 351 -20.19 68.76 -16.98
C PRO A 351 -21.69 69.04 -16.92
N GLN A 352 -22.36 69.08 -18.07
CA GLN A 352 -23.81 69.29 -18.16
C GLN A 352 -24.58 68.17 -17.47
N SER A 353 -24.07 66.94 -17.56
CA SER A 353 -24.65 65.81 -16.86
C SER A 353 -23.63 64.82 -16.33
N ILE A 354 -23.96 64.19 -15.20
CA ILE A 354 -23.23 63.09 -14.60
C ILE A 354 -24.19 61.89 -14.46
N VAL A 355 -23.78 60.73 -14.95
CA VAL A 355 -24.50 59.47 -14.74
C VAL A 355 -23.63 58.58 -13.85
N TYR A 356 -24.24 57.94 -12.86
CA TYR A 356 -23.57 56.98 -11.99
C TYR A 356 -23.96 55.57 -12.42
N LYS A 357 -22.98 54.69 -12.64
CA LYS A 357 -23.19 53.28 -12.91
C LYS A 357 -22.28 52.44 -12.05
N TYR A 358 -22.78 51.26 -11.69
CA TYR A 358 -22.10 50.27 -10.88
C TYR A 358 -22.00 48.98 -11.69
N MET A 359 -20.88 48.28 -11.55
CA MET A 359 -20.72 46.95 -12.13
C MET A 359 -19.78 46.11 -11.28
N SER A 360 -19.92 44.80 -11.41
CA SER A 360 -19.07 43.81 -10.74
C SER A 360 -18.25 43.05 -11.78
N ILE A 361 -16.97 42.81 -11.51
CA ILE A 361 -16.08 42.02 -12.37
C ILE A 361 -15.29 41.03 -11.50
N ARG A 362 -15.10 39.81 -12.00
CA ARG A 362 -14.23 38.81 -11.35
C ARG A 362 -12.74 39.12 -11.58
N SER A 363 -11.90 38.82 -10.60
CA SER A 363 -10.45 39.09 -10.68
C SER A 363 -9.68 38.19 -11.65
N ASP A 364 -10.24 37.04 -12.06
CA ASP A 364 -9.65 36.10 -13.04
C ASP A 364 -9.90 36.47 -14.50
N ARG A 365 -10.59 37.58 -14.76
CA ARG A 365 -10.98 37.93 -16.12
C ARG A 365 -9.75 38.05 -17.02
N SER A 366 -9.81 37.41 -18.17
CA SER A 366 -8.75 37.48 -19.18
C SER A 366 -8.59 38.90 -19.72
N VAL A 367 -7.36 39.25 -20.07
CA VAL A 367 -7.01 40.53 -20.68
C VAL A 367 -6.26 40.31 -22.00
N PRO A 368 -6.53 41.12 -23.04
CA PRO A 368 -7.49 42.22 -23.07
C PRO A 368 -8.95 41.74 -23.13
N SER A 369 -9.88 42.47 -22.51
CA SER A 369 -11.31 42.17 -22.60
C SER A 369 -12.19 43.42 -22.61
N ASP A 370 -13.22 43.39 -23.45
CA ASP A 370 -14.26 44.43 -23.49
C ASP A 370 -15.14 44.29 -22.23
N ILE A 371 -15.31 45.37 -21.46
CA ILE A 371 -16.02 45.31 -20.16
C ILE A 371 -17.24 46.24 -20.06
N PHE A 372 -17.27 47.36 -20.78
CA PHE A 372 -18.39 48.28 -20.70
C PHE A 372 -18.53 49.12 -21.97
N GLN A 373 -19.71 49.13 -22.59
CA GLN A 373 -19.99 49.97 -23.75
C GLN A 373 -20.69 51.26 -23.32
N ILE A 374 -20.15 52.40 -23.75
CA ILE A 374 -20.80 53.70 -23.63
C ILE A 374 -21.41 54.10 -24.96
N GLN A 375 -22.61 54.69 -24.89
CA GLN A 375 -23.35 55.17 -26.06
C GLN A 375 -24.00 56.53 -25.75
N ALA A 376 -23.90 57.45 -26.71
CA ALA A 376 -24.57 58.74 -26.66
C ALA A 376 -26.08 58.55 -26.84
N THR A 377 -26.87 59.08 -25.90
CA THR A 377 -28.34 59.05 -25.95
C THR A 377 -28.94 60.14 -26.84
N THR A 378 -28.21 61.25 -27.00
CA THR A 378 -28.68 62.42 -27.74
C THR A 378 -27.65 62.76 -28.82
N ILE A 379 -28.10 62.77 -30.07
CA ILE A 379 -27.27 63.07 -31.23
C ILE A 379 -27.76 64.39 -31.80
N TYR A 380 -26.96 65.44 -31.68
CA TYR A 380 -27.25 66.72 -32.31
C TYR A 380 -26.72 66.70 -33.74
N ALA A 381 -27.54 67.17 -34.69
CA ALA A 381 -27.08 67.36 -36.07
C ALA A 381 -25.84 68.27 -36.09
N ASN A 382 -24.86 67.95 -36.94
CA ASN A 382 -23.61 68.70 -37.10
C ASN A 382 -22.73 68.79 -35.83
N THR A 383 -22.82 67.79 -34.94
CA THR A 383 -21.93 67.66 -33.79
C THR A 383 -21.04 66.42 -33.89
N ILE A 384 -19.84 66.53 -33.33
CA ILE A 384 -18.85 65.47 -33.20
C ILE A 384 -18.78 65.09 -31.72
N ASN A 385 -18.90 63.79 -31.43
CA ASN A 385 -18.71 63.25 -30.10
C ASN A 385 -17.31 62.64 -29.98
N THR A 386 -16.59 63.02 -28.94
CA THR A 386 -15.31 62.43 -28.58
C THR A 386 -15.42 61.83 -27.20
N PHE A 387 -15.05 60.55 -27.08
CA PHE A 387 -15.05 59.83 -25.82
C PHE A 387 -13.64 59.73 -25.27
N ARG A 388 -13.45 59.98 -23.98
CA ARG A 388 -12.15 59.84 -23.31
C ARG A 388 -12.30 59.38 -21.87
N ILE A 389 -11.23 58.78 -21.33
CA ILE A 389 -11.12 58.55 -19.89
C ILE A 389 -10.66 59.87 -19.26
N LYS A 390 -11.44 60.38 -18.30
CA LYS A 390 -11.19 61.65 -17.61
C LYS A 390 -10.32 61.46 -16.37
N SER A 391 -10.59 60.42 -15.58
CA SER A 391 -9.84 60.06 -14.37
C SER A 391 -10.11 58.59 -13.98
N GLY A 392 -9.33 58.04 -13.04
CA GLY A 392 -9.51 56.67 -12.55
C GLY A 392 -8.79 55.60 -13.37
N ASN A 393 -7.75 56.00 -14.11
CA ASN A 393 -6.92 55.10 -14.93
C ASN A 393 -5.43 55.45 -14.79
N GLU A 394 -5.01 55.82 -13.58
CA GLU A 394 -3.67 56.31 -13.31
C GLU A 394 -2.61 55.22 -13.53
N ASN A 395 -2.96 53.93 -13.33
CA ASN A 395 -2.03 52.82 -13.55
C ASN A 395 -2.23 52.14 -14.92
N GLY A 396 -3.10 52.65 -15.78
CA GLY A 396 -3.31 52.16 -17.15
C GLY A 396 -3.93 50.77 -17.22
N GLU A 397 -4.87 50.46 -16.33
CA GLU A 397 -5.67 49.24 -16.35
C GLU A 397 -6.70 49.20 -17.48
N PHE A 398 -7.11 50.38 -17.96
CA PHE A 398 -8.17 50.57 -18.95
C PHE A 398 -7.68 51.31 -20.19
N TYR A 399 -8.29 50.99 -21.32
CA TYR A 399 -8.21 51.77 -22.55
C TYR A 399 -9.61 51.95 -23.13
N LEU A 400 -9.86 53.09 -23.76
CA LEU A 400 -11.15 53.40 -24.38
C LEU A 400 -11.04 53.32 -25.90
N ARG A 401 -11.72 52.35 -26.50
CA ARG A 401 -11.74 52.14 -27.95
C ARG A 401 -13.02 52.73 -28.54
N GLN A 402 -12.90 53.78 -29.36
CA GLN A 402 -14.05 54.30 -30.09
C GLN A 402 -14.55 53.25 -31.09
N THR A 403 -15.84 52.91 -31.01
CA THR A 403 -16.47 51.89 -31.86
C THR A 403 -17.36 52.49 -32.94
N SER A 404 -17.93 53.66 -32.68
CA SER A 404 -18.69 54.44 -33.66
C SER A 404 -18.63 55.95 -33.32
N PRO A 405 -19.19 56.83 -34.16
CA PRO A 405 -19.34 58.26 -33.82
C PRO A 405 -20.19 58.53 -32.57
N VAL A 406 -20.93 57.53 -32.08
CA VAL A 406 -21.84 57.66 -30.95
C VAL A 406 -21.58 56.63 -29.84
N SER A 407 -20.54 55.81 -29.97
CA SER A 407 -20.23 54.79 -28.97
C SER A 407 -18.74 54.53 -28.82
N ALA A 408 -18.35 54.09 -27.63
CA ALA A 408 -17.02 53.57 -27.34
C ALA A 408 -17.09 52.37 -26.40
N MET A 409 -16.05 51.55 -26.42
CA MET A 409 -15.91 50.37 -25.57
C MET A 409 -14.77 50.59 -24.58
N LEU A 410 -15.05 50.45 -23.29
CA LEU A 410 -14.04 50.37 -22.25
C LEU A 410 -13.45 48.96 -22.27
N VAL A 411 -12.14 48.89 -22.47
CA VAL A 411 -11.37 47.65 -22.59
C VAL A 411 -10.45 47.55 -21.39
N LEU A 412 -10.53 46.43 -20.68
CA LEU A 412 -9.61 46.06 -19.63
C LEU A 412 -8.34 45.49 -20.26
N VAL A 413 -7.19 46.08 -19.95
CA VAL A 413 -5.88 45.68 -20.50
C VAL A 413 -4.93 45.11 -19.44
N LYS A 414 -5.22 45.31 -18.15
CA LYS A 414 -4.52 44.67 -17.03
C LYS A 414 -5.53 43.99 -16.12
N SER A 415 -5.15 42.87 -15.50
CA SER A 415 -6.01 42.22 -14.52
C SER A 415 -6.25 43.15 -13.32
N LEU A 416 -7.47 43.11 -12.79
CA LEU A 416 -7.81 43.85 -11.58
C LEU A 416 -7.69 42.93 -10.38
N THR A 417 -6.95 43.35 -9.36
CA THR A 417 -6.88 42.64 -8.09
C THR A 417 -7.97 43.16 -7.16
N GLY A 418 -8.75 42.25 -6.57
CA GLY A 418 -9.73 42.54 -5.53
C GLY A 418 -9.26 42.09 -4.14
N PRO A 419 -10.03 42.38 -3.07
CA PRO A 419 -11.26 43.17 -3.09
C PRO A 419 -10.95 44.66 -3.19
N ARG A 420 -11.38 45.32 -4.28
CA ARG A 420 -11.11 46.74 -4.50
C ARG A 420 -12.15 47.36 -5.43
N GLU A 421 -12.37 48.66 -5.25
CA GLU A 421 -13.19 49.47 -6.14
C GLU A 421 -12.34 50.37 -7.02
N TYR A 422 -12.72 50.42 -8.29
CA TYR A 422 -12.14 51.29 -9.29
C TYR A 422 -13.23 52.26 -9.75
N ILE A 423 -13.00 53.56 -9.56
CA ILE A 423 -13.93 54.61 -9.99
C ILE A 423 -13.34 55.25 -11.23
N VAL A 424 -13.93 54.98 -12.40
CA VAL A 424 -13.47 55.49 -13.69
C VAL A 424 -14.47 56.52 -14.20
N ASP A 425 -14.01 57.74 -14.42
CA ASP A 425 -14.83 58.78 -15.02
C ASP A 425 -14.60 58.77 -16.54
N LEU A 426 -15.64 58.45 -17.30
CA LEU A 426 -15.65 58.47 -18.76
C LEU A 426 -16.36 59.74 -19.21
N GLU A 427 -15.72 60.53 -20.06
CA GLU A 427 -16.25 61.79 -20.53
C GLU A 427 -16.58 61.72 -22.02
N MET A 428 -17.80 62.16 -22.36
CA MET A 428 -18.23 62.45 -23.72
C MET A 428 -18.21 63.96 -23.91
N LEU A 429 -17.32 64.42 -24.78
CA LEU A 429 -17.29 65.79 -25.26
C LEU A 429 -18.07 65.88 -26.57
N THR A 430 -19.07 66.77 -26.61
CA THR A 430 -19.82 67.05 -27.84
C THR A 430 -19.49 68.46 -28.29
N VAL A 431 -18.98 68.58 -29.51
CA VAL A 431 -18.58 69.86 -30.12
C VAL A 431 -19.27 70.01 -31.46
N ASN A 432 -19.78 71.19 -31.79
CA ASN A 432 -20.30 71.45 -33.14
C ASN A 432 -19.18 71.68 -34.16
N SER A 433 -19.49 71.57 -35.45
CA SER A 433 -18.52 71.72 -36.55
C SER A 433 -17.76 73.06 -36.58
N ILE A 434 -18.31 74.10 -35.94
CA ILE A 434 -17.76 75.46 -35.91
C ILE A 434 -17.05 75.76 -34.56
N GLY A 435 -17.06 74.82 -33.61
CA GLY A 435 -16.44 74.97 -32.29
C GLY A 435 -17.13 75.93 -31.31
N THR A 436 -18.27 76.51 -31.68
CA THR A 436 -19.03 77.48 -30.87
C THR A 436 -19.89 76.84 -29.78
N PHE A 437 -20.23 75.57 -29.93
CA PHE A 437 -20.98 74.79 -28.95
C PHE A 437 -20.08 73.67 -28.42
N ARG A 438 -19.84 73.66 -27.10
CA ARG A 438 -19.09 72.62 -26.41
C ARG A 438 -19.86 72.24 -25.16
N THR A 439 -20.19 70.95 -25.04
CA THR A 439 -20.77 70.37 -23.84
C THR A 439 -20.00 69.12 -23.44
N SER A 440 -20.03 68.80 -22.16
CA SER A 440 -19.43 67.59 -21.58
C SER A 440 -20.49 66.83 -20.78
N SER A 441 -20.54 65.51 -20.96
CA SER A 441 -21.27 64.61 -20.08
C SER A 441 -20.32 63.56 -19.53
N VAL A 442 -20.42 63.29 -18.24
CA VAL A 442 -19.56 62.33 -17.54
C VAL A 442 -20.38 61.11 -17.12
N LEU A 443 -19.83 59.93 -17.33
CA LEU A 443 -20.27 58.69 -16.74
C LEU A 443 -19.24 58.31 -15.67
N ARG A 444 -19.65 58.32 -14.41
CA ARG A 444 -18.88 57.78 -13.29
C ARG A 444 -19.20 56.30 -13.16
N LEU A 445 -18.29 55.44 -13.61
CA LEU A 445 -18.41 54.00 -13.54
C LEU A 445 -17.65 53.47 -12.33
N THR A 446 -18.36 52.88 -11.37
CA THR A 446 -17.77 52.19 -10.23
C THR A 446 -17.70 50.70 -10.54
N ILE A 447 -16.49 50.17 -10.65
CA ILE A 447 -16.20 48.76 -10.90
C ILE A 447 -15.76 48.14 -9.58
N ILE A 448 -16.56 47.21 -9.08
CA ILE A 448 -16.27 46.47 -7.86
C ILE A 448 -15.65 45.13 -8.25
N VAL A 449 -14.45 44.86 -7.75
CA VAL A 449 -13.74 43.61 -8.01
C VAL A 449 -13.82 42.76 -6.76
N GLY A 450 -14.41 41.57 -6.91
CA GLY A 450 -14.57 40.63 -5.82
C GLY A 450 -13.24 40.11 -5.25
N PRO A 451 -13.23 39.58 -4.02
CA PRO A 451 -12.04 39.02 -3.39
C PRO A 451 -11.58 37.70 -4.03
N PHE A 452 -12.48 36.99 -4.72
CA PHE A 452 -12.21 35.68 -5.32
C PHE A 452 -12.35 35.70 -6.84
N ALA A 453 -11.61 34.79 -7.45
CA ALA A 453 -11.32 34.78 -8.88
C ALA A 453 -12.14 33.72 -9.65
N PHE A 454 -13.35 33.39 -9.20
CA PHE A 454 -14.09 32.25 -9.75
C PHE A 454 -15.59 32.50 -9.89
#